data_AF-A0A960K7B2-F1
#
_entry.id   AF-A0A960K7B2-F1
#
_cell.length_a   1.000
_cell.length_b   1.000
_cell.length_c   1.000
_cell.angle_alpha   90.00
_cell.angle_beta   90.00
_cell.angle_gamma   90.00
#
_symmetry.space_group_name_H-M   'P 1'
#
loop_
_entity.id
_entity.type
_entity.pdbx_description
1 polymer ?
#
loop_
_entity_poly.entity_id
_entity_poly.type
_entity_poly.pdbx_seq_one_letter_code
_entity_poly.pdbx_strand_id
1 'polypeptide(L)'
;MLASIRLYWLGCPPAWRRQCLFEESCSRYVYRQTSLGGLRLGLRALRARYQQGRPGYFLEVRSGRVRLRLRDGSVMRYEEAAHWLRARLRYVS
;
A
#
# COMPACT_ATOMS: atom_id res chain seq x y z
N MET A 1 16.43 10.90 -1.92
CA MET A 1 15.26 10.00 -1.90
C MET A 1 15.04 9.33 -0.54
N LEU A 2 16.00 8.59 0.04
CA LEU A 2 15.88 8.05 1.40
C LEU A 2 15.82 9.14 2.48
N ALA A 3 16.65 10.18 2.36
CA ALA A 3 16.63 11.33 3.26
C ALA A 3 15.26 12.02 3.28
N SER A 4 14.63 12.17 2.11
CA SER A 4 13.29 12.75 1.95
C SER A 4 12.22 11.93 2.69
N ILE A 5 12.31 10.60 2.66
CA ILE A 5 11.40 9.70 3.38
C ILE A 5 11.62 9.79 4.89
N ARG A 6 12.89 9.85 5.35
CA ARG A 6 13.21 10.01 6.77
C ARG A 6 12.79 11.38 7.31
N LEU A 7 13.00 12.46 6.53
CA LEU A 7 12.53 13.81 6.87
C LEU A 7 11.00 13.84 6.96
N TYR A 8 10.31 13.19 6.01
CA TYR A 8 8.87 12.99 6.07
C TYR A 8 8.44 12.21 7.33
N TRP A 9 9.18 11.19 7.76
CA TRP A 9 8.87 10.47 8.99
C TRP A 9 9.09 11.28 10.26
N LEU A 10 10.07 12.17 10.26
CA LEU A 10 10.39 13.05 11.37
C LEU A 10 9.35 14.15 11.54
N GLY A 11 8.88 14.74 10.42
CA GLY A 11 7.87 15.81 10.45
C GLY A 11 6.42 15.33 10.45
N CYS A 12 6.13 14.11 10.00
CA CYS A 12 4.78 13.60 9.83
C CYS A 12 4.53 12.39 10.76
N PRO A 13 3.93 12.60 11.94
CA PRO A 13 3.65 11.52 12.89
C PRO A 13 2.73 10.47 12.26
N PRO A 14 2.85 9.20 12.66
CA PRO A 14 2.09 8.09 12.07
C PRO A 14 0.57 8.32 12.08
N ALA A 15 0.05 9.08 13.06
CA ALA A 15 -1.37 9.45 13.16
C ALA A 15 -1.88 10.33 12.00
N TRP A 16 -1.01 11.11 11.37
CA TRP A 16 -1.37 12.01 10.25
C TRP A 16 -1.14 11.36 8.88
N ARG A 17 -0.59 10.15 8.85
CA ARG A 17 -0.33 9.46 7.60
C ARG A 17 -1.64 8.94 7.04
N ARG A 18 -1.87 9.23 5.75
CA ARG A 18 -3.00 8.67 5.01
C ARG A 18 -3.02 7.15 5.15
N GLN A 19 -4.21 6.60 5.36
CA GLN A 19 -4.43 5.17 5.45
C GLN A 19 -4.06 4.51 4.10
N CYS A 20 -2.88 3.89 3.97
CA CYS A 20 -2.52 3.11 2.77
C CYS A 20 -3.41 1.86 2.72
N LEU A 21 -3.78 1.42 1.51
CA LEU A 21 -4.52 0.18 1.28
C LEU A 21 -3.80 -1.08 1.78
N PHE A 22 -2.48 -0.99 1.92
CA PHE A 22 -1.59 -2.10 2.24
C PHE A 22 -1.18 -2.08 3.72
N GLU A 23 -0.92 -3.25 4.29
CA GLU A 23 -0.42 -3.39 5.66
C GLU A 23 0.91 -2.65 5.87
N GLU A 24 1.84 -2.79 4.92
CA GLU A 24 3.04 -1.97 4.90
C GLU A 24 2.79 -0.62 4.21
N SER A 25 3.12 0.46 4.92
CA SER A 25 2.97 1.82 4.39
C SER A 25 3.85 2.05 3.15
N CYS A 26 3.32 2.84 2.23
CA CYS A 26 3.92 3.07 0.92
C CYS A 26 5.34 3.65 1.01
N SER A 27 5.64 4.46 2.04
CA SER A 27 6.99 4.98 2.33
C SER A 27 7.94 3.95 2.93
N ARG A 28 7.44 3.04 3.79
CA ARG A 28 8.25 1.97 4.41
C ARG A 28 8.65 0.91 3.39
N TYR A 29 7.73 0.53 2.50
CA TYR A 29 8.01 -0.36 1.38
C TYR A 29 9.10 0.19 0.46
N VAL A 30 8.99 1.46 0.05
CA VAL A 30 10.00 2.12 -0.80
C VAL A 30 11.34 2.21 -0.09
N TYR A 31 11.36 2.59 1.19
CA TYR A 31 12.58 2.62 1.98
C TYR A 31 13.27 1.25 2.03
N ARG A 32 12.52 0.18 2.31
CA ARG A 32 13.02 -1.20 2.34
C ARG A 32 13.58 -1.62 0.98
N GLN A 33 12.83 -1.42 -0.10
CA GLN A 33 13.26 -1.74 -1.46
C GLN A 33 14.50 -0.94 -1.88
N THR A 34 14.57 0.33 -1.48
CA THR A 34 15.74 1.17 -1.72
C THR A 34 16.96 0.70 -0.94
N SER A 35 16.77 0.22 0.29
CA SER A 35 17.85 -0.27 1.14
C SER A 35 18.38 -1.63 0.69
N LEU A 36 17.53 -2.48 0.13
CA LEU A 36 17.90 -3.82 -0.34
C LEU A 36 18.45 -3.81 -1.77
N GLY A 37 17.90 -2.97 -2.64
CA GLY A 37 18.15 -2.99 -4.08
C GLY A 37 18.63 -1.68 -4.69
N GLY A 38 18.93 -0.68 -3.85
CA GLY A 38 19.35 0.64 -4.28
C GLY A 38 18.20 1.52 -4.82
N LEU A 39 18.57 2.74 -5.20
CA LEU A 39 17.63 3.80 -5.61
C LEU A 39 16.69 3.42 -6.77
N ARG A 40 17.19 2.65 -7.75
CA ARG A 40 16.39 2.24 -8.92
C ARG A 40 15.20 1.35 -8.52
N LEU A 41 15.41 0.38 -7.63
CA LEU A 41 14.36 -0.48 -7.11
C LEU A 41 13.40 0.30 -6.21
N GLY A 42 13.92 1.25 -5.42
CA GLY A 42 13.11 2.22 -4.67
C GLY A 42 12.13 3.02 -5.53
N LEU A 43 12.63 3.63 -6.61
CA LEU A 43 11.83 4.39 -7.58
C LEU A 43 10.74 3.54 -8.24
N ARG A 44 11.10 2.32 -8.66
CA ARG A 44 10.15 1.38 -9.27
C ARG A 44 9.06 0.98 -8.28
N ALA A 45 9.44 0.68 -7.04
CA ALA A 45 8.53 0.38 -5.95
C ALA A 45 7.59 1.55 -5.64
N LEU A 46 8.10 2.79 -5.63
CA LEU A 46 7.31 3.99 -5.40
C LEU A 46 6.28 4.18 -6.51
N ARG A 47 6.71 4.05 -7.77
CA ARG A 47 5.83 4.18 -8.93
C ARG A 47 4.72 3.12 -8.92
N ALA A 48 5.06 1.87 -8.62
CA ALA A 48 4.07 0.79 -8.50
C ALA A 48 3.05 1.10 -7.40
N ARG A 49 3.52 1.46 -6.19
CA ARG A 49 2.63 1.79 -5.07
C ARG A 49 1.81 3.05 -5.30
N TYR A 50 2.35 4.04 -6.03
CA TYR A 50 1.60 5.24 -6.38
C TYR A 50 0.44 4.93 -7.33
N GLN A 51 0.64 4.02 -8.29
CA GLN A 51 -0.43 3.57 -9.18
C GLN A 51 -1.49 2.73 -8.43
N GLN A 52 -1.05 1.87 -7.51
CA GLN A 52 -1.90 1.02 -6.69
C GLN A 52 -2.67 1.76 -5.59
N GLY A 53 -2.05 2.78 -4.99
CA GLY A 53 -2.57 3.51 -3.84
C GLY A 53 -3.59 4.60 -4.18
N ARG A 54 -3.94 4.77 -5.47
CA ARG A 54 -5.01 5.70 -5.85
C ARG A 54 -6.36 5.11 -5.44
N PRO A 55 -7.26 5.91 -4.83
CA PRO A 55 -8.62 5.45 -4.51
C PRO A 55 -9.33 4.99 -5.79
N GLY A 56 -10.03 3.85 -5.68
CA GLY A 56 -10.66 3.15 -6.81
C GLY A 56 -10.32 1.66 -6.91
N TYR A 57 -10.30 0.95 -5.78
CA TYR A 57 -10.18 -0.51 -5.77
C TYR A 57 -11.57 -1.15 -5.86
N PHE A 58 -11.64 -2.31 -6.52
CA PHE A 58 -12.84 -3.11 -6.67
C PHE A 58 -12.74 -4.37 -5.83
N LEU A 59 -13.84 -4.76 -5.21
CA LEU A 59 -13.96 -6.05 -4.53
C LEU A 59 -14.43 -7.08 -5.54
N GLU A 60 -13.64 -8.12 -5.73
CA GLU A 60 -13.95 -9.22 -6.62
C GLU A 60 -14.04 -10.49 -5.78
N VAL A 61 -15.24 -11.05 -5.65
CA VAL A 61 -15.46 -12.33 -4.98
C VAL A 61 -15.40 -13.41 -6.06
N ARG A 62 -14.32 -14.21 -6.04
CA ARG A 62 -14.16 -15.32 -7.00
C ARG A 62 -14.00 -16.62 -6.23
N SER A 63 -14.90 -17.57 -6.48
CA SER A 63 -14.90 -18.92 -5.87
C SER A 63 -14.88 -18.90 -4.33
N GLY A 64 -15.66 -18.00 -3.71
CA GLY A 64 -15.75 -17.87 -2.25
C GLY A 64 -14.56 -17.18 -1.59
N ARG A 65 -13.59 -16.67 -2.35
CA ARG A 65 -12.47 -15.87 -1.83
C ARG A 65 -12.61 -14.41 -2.23
N VAL A 66 -12.56 -13.51 -1.26
CA VAL A 66 -12.55 -12.06 -1.48
C VAL A 66 -11.15 -11.64 -1.97
N ARG A 67 -11.09 -11.03 -3.14
CA ARG A 67 -9.88 -10.42 -3.69
C ARG A 67 -10.13 -8.93 -3.89
N LEU A 68 -9.10 -8.12 -3.67
CA LEU A 68 -9.13 -6.70 -3.99
C LEU A 68 -8.41 -6.47 -5.30
N ARG A 69 -9.12 -5.98 -6.31
CA ARG A 69 -8.54 -5.53 -7.56
C ARG A 69 -8.23 -4.05 -7.46
N LEU A 70 -6.95 -3.72 -7.50
CA LEU A 70 -6.45 -2.36 -7.44
C LEU A 70 -6.67 -1.65 -8.77
N ARG A 71 -6.56 -0.32 -8.78
CA ARG A 71 -6.79 0.51 -9.97
C ARG A 71 -5.80 0.23 -11.11
N ASP A 72 -4.61 -0.24 -10.79
CA ASP A 72 -3.60 -0.64 -11.77
C ASP A 72 -3.90 -2.01 -12.41
N GLY A 73 -4.97 -2.69 -11.97
CA GLY A 73 -5.32 -4.04 -12.40
C GLY A 73 -4.66 -5.14 -11.57
N SER A 74 -3.76 -4.80 -10.63
CA SER A 74 -3.15 -5.77 -9.73
C SER A 74 -4.19 -6.34 -8.77
N VAL A 75 -4.09 -7.65 -8.49
CA VAL A 75 -4.99 -8.33 -7.57
C VAL A 75 -4.26 -8.62 -6.28
N MET A 76 -4.79 -8.11 -5.17
CA MET A 76 -4.28 -8.31 -3.82
C MET A 76 -5.24 -9.22 -3.04
N ARG A 77 -4.71 -10.09 -2.19
CA ARG A 77 -5.55 -10.90 -1.29
C ARG A 77 -6.10 -10.05 -0.17
N TYR A 78 -7.25 -10.44 0.36
CA TYR A 78 -7.83 -9.82 1.54
C TYR A 78 -6.86 -9.79 2.74
N GLU A 79 -6.04 -10.82 2.90
CA GLU A 79 -5.07 -10.96 4.01
C GLU A 79 -3.95 -9.91 3.95
N GLU A 80 -3.55 -9.49 2.76
CA GLU A 80 -2.48 -8.50 2.51
C GLU A 80 -2.98 -7.05 2.65
N ALA A 81 -4.31 -6.87 2.72
CA ALA A 81 -4.93 -5.57 2.92
C ALA A 81 -4.64 -5.03 4.31
N ALA A 82 -4.53 -3.70 4.41
CA ALA A 82 -4.38 -3.03 5.69
C ALA A 82 -5.51 -3.39 6.66
N HIS A 83 -5.21 -3.42 7.96
CA HIS A 83 -6.16 -3.78 9.00
C HIS A 83 -7.46 -2.96 8.93
N TRP A 84 -7.36 -1.63 8.74
CA TRP A 84 -8.52 -0.74 8.64
C TRP A 84 -9.43 -1.10 7.44
N LEU A 85 -8.84 -1.56 6.33
CA LEU A 85 -9.57 -1.95 5.14
C LEU A 85 -10.28 -3.30 5.36
N ARG A 86 -9.58 -4.26 5.97
CA ARG A 86 -10.17 -5.54 6.38
C ARG A 86 -11.35 -5.36 7.33
N ALA A 87 -11.20 -4.48 8.32
CA ALA A 87 -12.27 -4.14 9.27
C ALA A 87 -13.48 -3.52 8.55
N ARG A 88 -13.26 -2.62 7.58
CA ARG A 88 -14.34 -2.02 6.79
C ARG A 88 -15.08 -3.02 5.91
N LEU A 89 -14.37 -3.97 5.32
CA LEU A 89 -14.93 -4.99 4.43
C LEU A 89 -15.70 -6.09 5.16
N ARG A 90 -15.38 -6.36 6.44
CA ARG A 90 -16.16 -7.29 7.29
C ARG A 90 -17.61 -6.86 7.51
N TYR A 91 -17.92 -5.57 7.33
CA TYR A 91 -19.29 -5.05 7.47
C TYR A 91 -20.11 -5.12 6.18
N VAL A 92 -19.52 -5.54 5.07
CA VAL A 92 -20.15 -5.55 3.73
C VAL A 92 -20.42 -7.00 3.24
N SER A 93 -19.93 -8.01 3.95
CA SER A 93 -20.27 -9.44 3.75
C SER A 93 -21.20 -9.90 4.84
#